data_AF-A0A954H4I8-F1
#
_entry.id   AF-A0A954H4I8-F1
#
_cell.length_a   1.000
_cell.length_b   1.000
_cell.length_c   1.000
_cell.angle_alpha   90.00
_cell.angle_beta   90.00
_cell.angle_gamma   90.00
#
_symmetry.space_group_name_H-M   'P 1'
#
loop_
_entity.id
_entity.type
_entity.pdbx_description
1 polymer ?
#
loop_
_entity_poly.entity_id
_entity_poly.type
_entity_poly.pdbx_seq_one_letter_code
_entity_poly.pdbx_strand_id
1 'polypeptide(L)'
;MSTVISFICVGMFLLCILVMLASNMWMIVMAFQESVVWGLVYLFLPFGALAFMLTRWDRTWRPFVLNLNALIGAIFFLLAPAFFVKRVDPTEVGSTMVSFFELLIT
;
A
#
# COMPACT_ATOMS: atom_id res chain seq x y z
N MET A 1 -10.27 8.09 -22.17
CA MET A 1 -9.87 6.69 -21.83
C MET A 1 -8.74 6.65 -20.81
N SER A 2 -7.73 7.53 -20.93
CA SER A 2 -6.62 7.69 -19.98
C SER A 2 -7.03 8.05 -18.55
N THR A 3 -8.03 8.93 -18.38
CA THR A 3 -8.51 9.38 -17.06
C THR A 3 -9.17 8.27 -16.24
N VAL A 4 -9.96 7.42 -16.90
CA VAL A 4 -10.58 6.23 -16.27
C VAL A 4 -9.51 5.27 -15.73
N ILE A 5 -8.42 5.07 -16.47
CA ILE A 5 -7.28 4.24 -16.04
C ILE A 5 -6.65 4.82 -14.78
N SER A 6 -6.45 6.14 -14.72
CA SER A 6 -5.93 6.80 -13.52
C SER A 6 -6.80 6.59 -12.29
N PHE A 7 -8.13 6.70 -12.42
CA PHE A 7 -9.05 6.43 -11.29
C PHE A 7 -8.99 4.98 -10.81
N ILE A 8 -8.89 4.01 -11.73
CA ILE A 8 -8.74 2.59 -11.39
C ILE A 8 -7.42 2.36 -10.64
N CYS A 9 -6.31 2.94 -11.11
CA CYS A 9 -5.01 2.82 -10.46
C CYS A 9 -5.03 3.37 -9.03
N VAL A 10 -5.65 4.53 -8.80
CA VAL A 10 -5.79 5.12 -7.46
C VAL A 10 -6.62 4.21 -6.54
N GLY A 11 -7.73 3.66 -7.03
CA GLY A 11 -8.55 2.71 -6.27
C GLY A 11 -7.78 1.45 -5.85
N MET A 12 -7.01 0.86 -6.78
CA MET A 12 -6.19 -0.33 -6.49
C MET A 12 -5.02 -0.01 -5.54
N PHE A 13 -4.41 1.17 -5.67
CA PHE A 13 -3.38 1.65 -4.76
C PHE A 13 -3.89 1.74 -3.31
N LEU A 14 -5.09 2.31 -3.11
CA LEU A 14 -5.72 2.37 -1.78
C LEU A 14 -5.98 0.97 -1.21
N LEU A 15 -6.42 0.03 -2.04
CA LEU A 15 -6.62 -1.36 -1.62
C LEU A 15 -5.30 -2.03 -1.21
N CYS A 16 -4.21 -1.79 -1.94
CA CYS A 16 -2.87 -2.26 -1.56
C CYS A 16 -2.45 -1.70 -0.19
N ILE A 17 -2.69 -0.42 0.10
CA ILE A 17 -2.41 0.17 1.41
C ILE A 17 -3.18 -0.53 2.52
N LEU A 18 -4.47 -0.81 2.32
CA LEU A 18 -5.29 -1.51 3.30
C LEU A 18 -4.75 -2.91 3.61
N VAL A 19 -4.35 -3.65 2.57
CA VAL A 19 -3.74 -4.98 2.74
C VAL A 19 -2.40 -4.87 3.46
N MET A 20 -1.56 -3.89 3.13
CA MET A 20 -0.29 -3.66 3.83
C MET A 20 -0.51 -3.41 5.33
N LEU A 21 -1.47 -2.55 5.68
CA LEU A 21 -1.83 -2.26 7.07
C LEU A 21 -2.33 -3.50 7.80
N ALA A 22 -3.25 -4.26 7.19
CA ALA A 22 -3.78 -5.49 7.78
C ALA A 22 -2.67 -6.53 8.02
N SER A 23 -1.76 -6.69 7.05
CA SER A 23 -0.64 -7.62 7.15
C SER A 23 0.36 -7.21 8.23
N ASN A 24 0.63 -5.91 8.37
CA ASN A 24 1.51 -5.39 9.41
C ASN A 24 0.91 -5.56 10.81
N MET A 25 -0.38 -5.24 10.96
CA MET A 25 -1.10 -5.47 12.21
C MET A 25 -1.09 -6.94 12.59
N TRP A 26 -1.25 -7.84 11.61
CA TRP A 26 -1.14 -9.28 11.85
C TRP A 26 0.23 -9.66 12.43
N MET A 27 1.34 -9.18 11.84
CA MET A 27 2.68 -9.46 12.36
C MET A 27 2.92 -8.89 13.76
N ILE A 28 2.43 -7.67 14.03
CA ILE A 28 2.50 -7.06 15.38
C ILE A 28 1.77 -7.91 16.40
N VAL A 29 0.54 -8.33 16.09
CA VAL A 29 -0.25 -9.20 16.98
C VAL A 29 0.47 -10.52 17.23
N MET A 30 1.05 -11.14 16.20
CA MET A 30 1.86 -12.36 16.37
C MET A 30 3.08 -12.12 17.28
N ALA A 31 3.73 -10.96 17.18
CA ALA A 31 4.86 -10.61 18.03
C ALA A 31 4.45 -10.45 19.51
N PHE A 32 3.30 -9.81 19.77
CA PHE A 32 2.75 -9.70 21.13
C PHE A 32 2.24 -11.03 21.68
N GLN A 33 1.73 -11.92 20.83
CA GLN A 33 1.31 -13.27 21.21
C GLN A 33 2.49 -14.15 21.65
N GLU A 34 3.68 -13.92 21.12
CA GLU A 34 4.91 -14.59 21.54
C GLU A 34 5.40 -14.05 22.89
N SER A 35 5.62 -12.74 22.99
CA SER A 35 5.90 -12.07 24.26
C SER A 35 5.74 -10.55 24.14
N VAL A 36 5.49 -9.90 25.27
CA VAL A 36 5.44 -8.42 25.33
C VAL A 36 6.77 -7.81 24.87
N VAL A 37 7.90 -8.46 25.16
CA VAL A 37 9.23 -8.00 24.72
C VAL A 37 9.33 -8.05 23.20
N TRP A 38 8.90 -9.12 22.55
CA TRP A 38 8.93 -9.22 21.08
C TRP A 38 7.99 -8.22 20.41
N GLY A 39 6.81 -8.00 20.98
CA GLY A 39 5.90 -6.95 20.50
C GLY A 39 6.51 -5.54 20.58
N LEU A 40 7.17 -5.21 21.69
CA LEU A 40 7.86 -3.93 21.85
C LEU A 40 9.08 -3.81 20.93
N VAL A 41 9.88 -4.86 20.80
CA VAL A 41 11.03 -4.89 19.87
C VAL A 41 10.55 -4.71 18.43
N TYR A 42 9.45 -5.34 18.04
CA TYR A 42 8.85 -5.15 16.72
C TYR A 42 8.41 -3.70 16.48
N LEU A 43 7.81 -3.05 17.48
CA LEU A 43 7.25 -1.69 17.35
C LEU A 43 8.32 -0.60 17.34
N PHE A 44 9.32 -0.71 18.22
CA PHE A 44 10.29 0.37 18.46
C PHE A 44 11.61 0.18 17.71
N LEU A 45 11.99 -1.04 17.33
CA LEU A 45 13.22 -1.28 16.59
C LEU A 45 12.91 -1.59 15.12
N PRO A 46 13.45 -0.81 14.17
CA PRO A 46 13.22 -1.05 12.73
C PRO A 46 13.73 -2.44 12.29
N PHE A 47 14.81 -2.92 12.91
CA PHE A 47 15.34 -4.27 12.68
C PHE A 47 14.66 -5.35 13.54
N GLY A 48 13.85 -4.97 14.53
CA GLY A 48 13.12 -5.90 15.38
C GLY A 48 12.08 -6.70 14.61
N ALA A 49 11.38 -6.05 13.67
CA ALA A 49 10.43 -6.72 12.77
C ALA A 49 11.11 -7.77 11.88
N LEU A 50 12.27 -7.44 11.30
CA LEU A 50 13.06 -8.36 10.48
C LEU A 50 13.62 -9.51 11.33
N ALA A 51 14.16 -9.22 12.51
CA ALA A 51 14.65 -10.25 13.42
C ALA A 51 13.54 -11.22 13.85
N PHE A 52 12.35 -10.72 14.18
CA PHE A 52 11.18 -11.53 14.52
C PHE A 52 10.73 -12.40 13.35
N MET A 53 10.66 -11.83 12.14
CA MET A 53 10.32 -12.56 10.92
C MET A 53 11.30 -13.69 10.62
N LEU A 54 12.62 -13.43 10.66
CA LEU A 54 13.63 -14.44 10.37
C LEU A 54 13.63 -15.57 11.41
N THR A 55 13.43 -15.23 12.68
CA THR A 55 13.40 -16.21 13.78
C THR A 55 12.10 -17.01 13.84
N ARG A 56 10.97 -16.46 13.37
CA ARG A 56 9.65 -17.12 13.38
C ARG A 56 9.09 -17.24 11.96
N TRP A 57 9.94 -17.61 11.02
CA TRP A 57 9.57 -17.67 9.60
C TRP A 57 8.37 -18.59 9.33
N ASP A 58 8.31 -19.75 9.99
CA ASP A 58 7.23 -20.73 9.81
C ASP A 58 5.83 -20.18 10.05
N ARG A 59 5.70 -19.17 10.94
CA ARG A 59 4.42 -18.52 11.26
C ARG A 59 4.23 -17.17 10.55
N THR A 60 5.32 -16.47 10.25
CA THR A 60 5.29 -15.09 9.73
C THR A 60 5.39 -15.00 8.21
N TRP A 61 5.76 -16.07 7.50
CA TRP A 61 5.93 -16.02 6.04
C TRP A 61 4.65 -15.61 5.30
N ARG A 62 3.47 -16.03 5.78
CA ARG A 62 2.17 -15.69 5.15
C ARG A 62 1.87 -14.20 5.19
N PRO A 63 1.80 -13.55 6.37
CA PRO A 63 1.57 -12.11 6.44
C PRO A 63 2.72 -11.32 5.80
N PHE A 64 3.95 -11.83 5.83
CA PHE A 64 5.08 -11.22 5.13
C PHE A 64 4.90 -11.21 3.61
N VAL A 65 4.58 -12.35 2.98
CA VAL A 65 4.36 -12.44 1.53
C VAL A 65 3.15 -11.61 1.10
N LEU A 66 2.09 -11.55 1.91
CA LEU A 66 0.96 -10.65 1.68
C LEU A 66 1.40 -9.18 1.69
N ASN A 67 2.19 -8.78 2.69
CA ASN A 67 2.71 -7.43 2.78
C ASN A 67 3.63 -7.08 1.59
N LEU A 68 4.50 -8.01 1.18
CA LEU A 68 5.42 -7.84 0.07
C LEU A 68 4.68 -7.71 -1.28
N ASN A 69 3.68 -8.56 -1.53
CA ASN A 69 2.85 -8.45 -2.73
C ASN A 69 2.07 -7.13 -2.77
N ALA A 70 1.54 -6.71 -1.62
CA ALA A 70 0.84 -5.44 -1.53
C ALA A 70 1.78 -4.24 -1.73
N LEU A 71 3.03 -4.31 -1.26
CA LEU A 71 4.05 -3.30 -1.52
C LEU A 71 4.40 -3.21 -3.01
N ILE A 72 4.66 -4.34 -3.67
CA ILE A 72 4.95 -4.39 -5.11
C ILE A 72 3.76 -3.83 -5.90
N GLY A 73 2.54 -4.24 -5.56
CA GLY A 73 1.32 -3.71 -6.16
C GLY A 73 1.16 -2.20 -5.94
N ALA A 74 1.41 -1.70 -4.73
CA ALA A 74 1.33 -0.28 -4.43
C ALA A 74 2.32 0.54 -5.27
N ILE A 75 3.57 0.10 -5.40
CA ILE A 75 4.58 0.77 -6.23
C ILE A 75 4.14 0.76 -7.70
N PHE A 76 3.65 -0.38 -8.19
CA PHE A 76 3.16 -0.50 -9.56
C PHE A 76 2.00 0.48 -9.84
N PHE A 77 0.97 0.49 -9.00
CA PHE A 77 -0.19 1.36 -9.19
C PHE A 77 0.08 2.85 -8.94
N LEU A 78 1.09 3.17 -8.12
CA LEU A 78 1.55 4.55 -7.95
C LEU A 78 2.24 5.09 -9.20
N LEU A 79 3.09 4.27 -9.83
CA LEU A 79 3.91 4.69 -10.97
C LEU A 79 3.19 4.56 -12.32
N ALA A 80 2.29 3.57 -12.48
CA ALA A 80 1.54 3.32 -13.70
C ALA A 80 0.86 4.57 -14.30
N PRO A 81 0.06 5.37 -13.56
CA PRO A 81 -0.62 6.55 -14.13
C PRO A 81 0.35 7.61 -14.67
N ALA A 82 1.55 7.75 -14.12
CA ALA A 82 2.55 8.71 -14.62
C ALA A 82 3.03 8.38 -16.05
N PHE A 83 3.05 7.09 -16.41
CA PHE A 83 3.36 6.66 -17.79
C PHE A 83 2.20 6.93 -18.76
N PHE A 84 0.95 6.84 -18.29
CA PHE A 84 -0.24 7.10 -19.12
C PHE A 84 -0.52 8.59 -19.31
N VAL A 85 -0.30 9.41 -18.28
CA VAL A 85 -0.52 10.88 -18.34
C VAL A 85 0.43 11.55 -19.32
N LYS A 86 1.67 11.05 -19.48
CA LYS A 86 2.59 11.55 -20.52
C LYS A 86 2.07 11.39 -21.96
N ARG A 87 0.99 10.63 -22.18
CA ARG A 87 0.33 10.46 -23.47
C ARG A 87 -0.98 11.26 -23.61
N VAL A 88 -1.35 12.06 -22.61
CA VAL A 88 -2.58 12.85 -22.59
C VAL A 88 -2.26 14.30 -22.92
N ASP A 89 -2.97 14.88 -23.88
CA ASP A 89 -2.79 16.27 -24.27
C ASP A 89 -3.16 17.23 -23.13
N PRO A 90 -2.37 18.28 -22.86
CA PRO A 90 -2.54 19.14 -21.69
C PRO A 90 -3.87 19.90 -21.62
N THR A 91 -4.57 20.06 -22.75
CA THR A 91 -5.91 20.67 -22.81
C THR A 91 -7.01 19.80 -22.22
N GLU A 92 -6.87 18.47 -22.21
CA GLU A 92 -7.83 17.56 -21.56
C GLU A 92 -7.69 17.59 -20.03
N VAL A 93 -6.48 17.82 -19.50
CA VAL A 93 -6.24 17.82 -18.05
C VAL A 93 -6.95 18.99 -17.38
N GLY A 94 -6.97 20.17 -18.04
CA GLY A 94 -7.61 21.37 -17.51
C GLY A 94 -9.11 21.25 -17.30
N SER A 95 -9.84 20.69 -18.28
CA SER A 95 -11.31 20.50 -18.18
C SER A 95 -11.69 19.41 -17.17
N THR A 96 -10.82 18.43 -16.95
CA THR A 96 -11.04 17.33 -16.00
C THR A 96 -10.83 17.78 -14.55
N MET A 97 -9.88 18.68 -14.31
CA MET A 97 -9.69 19.29 -12.97
C MET A 97 -10.94 20.06 -12.54
N VAL A 98 -11.49 20.89 -13.42
CA VAL A 98 -12.70 21.69 -13.14
C VAL A 98 -13.89 20.80 -12.78
N SER A 99 -14.13 19.73 -13.55
CA SER A 99 -15.23 18.80 -13.28
C SER A 99 -15.04 17.98 -12.00
N PHE A 100 -13.80 17.68 -11.60
CA PHE A 100 -13.50 17.02 -10.32
C PHE A 100 -13.76 17.96 -9.12
N PHE A 101 -13.44 19.25 -9.25
CA PHE A 101 -13.80 20.24 -8.23
C PHE A 101 -15.31 20.38 -8.10
N GLU A 102 -16.06 20.51 -9.21
CA GLU A 102 -17.54 20.58 -9.17
C GLU A 102 -18.17 19.37 -8.45
N LEU A 103 -17.65 18.17 -8.70
CA LEU A 103 -18.14 16.93 -8.06
C LEU A 103 -17.77 16.82 -6.58
N LEU A 104 -16.83 17.61 -6.10
CA LEU A 104 -16.38 17.62 -4.70
C LEU A 104 -17.12 18.69 -3.87
N ILE A 105 -17.76 19.66 -4.53
CA ILE A 105 -18.52 20.75 -3.90
C ILE A 105 -20.05 20.53 -4.05
N THR A 106 -20.47 19.47 -4.74
CA THR A 106 -21.88 19.03 -4.89
C THR A 106 -22.15 17.79 -4.06
#